data_AF-A0A0A1PQE9-F1
#
_entry.id   AF-A0A0A1PQE9-F1
#
_cell.length_a   1.000
_cell.length_b   1.000
_cell.length_c   1.000
_cell.angle_alpha   90.00
_cell.angle_beta   90.00
_cell.angle_gamma   90.00
#
_symmetry.space_group_name_H-M   'P 1'
#
loop_
_entity.id
_entity.type
_entity.pdbx_description
1 polymer ?
#
loop_
_entity_poly.entity_id
_entity_poly.type
_entity_poly.pdbx_seq_one_letter_code
_entity_poly.pdbx_strand_id
1 'polypeptide(L)'
;MVCGTIEAIAAAPEALAAGHARPLMTEKRLGEPAAARCGRAAEVAARRDPVFRLPADASRADLALLRIAAVNMVSDRALFQARRAQLRALDYAEIFIHFETLDGFRRELSEGLKWHEQFGYAPWTGNLDALNDGFRDPPSFSRSGGLVVAIDGFDALMAAGRRTATVLLDIIECQSRNHLLYGRRLIALTRSDARQPLAHLAFGGRGPNWLEAD
;
A
#
# COMPACT_ATOMS: atom_id res chain seq x y z
N MET A 1 -2.29 49.43 -20.97
CA MET A 1 -2.77 49.42 -22.36
C MET A 1 -1.61 48.99 -23.24
N VAL A 2 -1.42 47.67 -23.39
CA VAL A 2 -0.60 47.06 -24.44
C VAL A 2 -1.36 45.80 -24.84
N CYS A 3 -1.81 45.82 -26.09
CA CYS A 3 -2.62 44.81 -26.75
C CYS A 3 -1.65 43.73 -27.28
N GLY A 4 -1.79 42.50 -26.81
CA GLY A 4 -0.98 41.36 -27.23
C GLY A 4 -1.84 40.34 -27.97
N THR A 5 -1.66 40.30 -29.28
CA THR A 5 -2.30 39.44 -30.28
C THR A 5 -1.98 37.95 -30.01
N ILE A 6 -2.99 37.08 -29.98
CA ILE A 6 -2.81 35.62 -29.98
C ILE A 6 -3.08 35.14 -31.41
N GLU A 7 -2.03 34.69 -32.09
CA GLU A 7 -2.13 34.03 -33.39
C GLU A 7 -2.64 32.58 -33.26
N ALA A 8 -3.49 32.23 -34.23
CA ALA A 8 -4.15 30.96 -34.39
C ALA A 8 -3.16 29.84 -34.74
N ILE A 9 -3.26 28.69 -34.04
CA ILE A 9 -2.61 27.45 -34.44
C ILE A 9 -3.59 26.62 -35.27
N ALA A 10 -3.18 26.36 -36.50
CA ALA A 10 -3.88 25.64 -37.54
C ALA A 10 -4.08 24.15 -37.23
N ALA A 11 -5.16 23.61 -37.80
CA ALA A 11 -5.54 22.21 -37.84
C ALA A 11 -4.55 21.33 -38.61
N ALA A 12 -4.51 20.04 -38.24
CA ALA A 12 -3.89 18.95 -38.99
C ALA A 12 -4.66 17.63 -38.68
N PRO A 13 -4.60 16.59 -39.52
CA PRO A 13 -5.80 16.03 -40.15
C PRO A 13 -6.21 14.62 -39.68
N GLU A 14 -7.46 14.29 -39.95
CA GLU A 14 -8.01 12.93 -40.05
C GLU A 14 -7.22 12.08 -41.06
N ALA A 15 -6.68 10.95 -40.61
CA ALA A 15 -6.60 9.69 -41.37
C ALA A 15 -5.92 8.62 -40.53
N LEU A 16 -6.63 7.53 -40.19
CA LEU A 16 -6.26 6.17 -40.59
C LEU A 16 -7.31 5.16 -40.09
N ALA A 17 -8.23 4.81 -40.98
CA ALA A 17 -8.97 3.56 -40.90
C ALA A 17 -8.17 2.50 -41.65
N ALA A 18 -7.61 1.53 -40.93
CA ALA A 18 -7.08 0.31 -41.53
C ALA A 18 -7.44 -0.87 -40.62
N GLY A 19 -8.42 -1.66 -41.08
CA GLY A 19 -8.86 -2.89 -40.43
C GLY A 19 -7.71 -3.89 -40.27
N HIS A 20 -7.63 -4.48 -39.10
CA HIS A 20 -6.91 -5.74 -38.88
C HIS A 20 -7.92 -6.81 -38.53
N ALA A 21 -8.04 -7.77 -39.45
CA ALA A 21 -8.80 -8.99 -39.26
C ALA A 21 -8.28 -9.72 -38.02
N ARG A 22 -9.19 -10.02 -37.09
CA ARG A 22 -8.92 -10.90 -35.95
C ARG A 22 -8.77 -12.35 -36.43
N PRO A 23 -7.66 -13.04 -36.14
CA PRO A 23 -7.58 -14.47 -36.37
C PRO A 23 -8.51 -15.22 -35.39
N LEU A 24 -9.27 -16.17 -35.94
CA LEU A 24 -10.07 -17.13 -35.19
C LEU A 24 -9.15 -17.94 -34.26
N MET A 25 -9.42 -17.88 -32.96
CA MET A 25 -8.78 -18.73 -31.95
C MET A 25 -9.10 -20.20 -32.21
N THR A 26 -8.07 -20.95 -32.58
CA THR A 26 -8.04 -22.41 -32.58
C THR A 26 -7.95 -22.95 -31.14
N GLU A 27 -8.75 -23.99 -30.90
CA GLU A 27 -8.48 -25.13 -30.02
C GLU A 27 -8.29 -24.88 -28.51
N LYS A 28 -9.47 -24.86 -27.87
CA LYS A 28 -9.83 -25.61 -26.66
C LYS A 28 -8.87 -26.77 -26.30
N ARG A 29 -7.85 -26.53 -25.46
CA ARG A 29 -7.14 -27.59 -24.73
C ARG A 29 -8.02 -28.10 -23.57
N LEU A 30 -8.77 -29.15 -23.86
CA LEU A 30 -9.35 -30.05 -22.86
C LEU A 30 -8.24 -30.96 -22.33
N GLY A 31 -8.08 -31.05 -21.01
CA GLY A 31 -7.41 -32.19 -20.38
C GLY A 31 -6.27 -31.84 -19.43
N GLU A 32 -6.55 -31.13 -18.34
CA GLU A 32 -5.80 -31.36 -17.10
C GLU A 32 -6.63 -32.31 -16.21
N PRO A 33 -6.04 -33.41 -15.71
CA PRO A 33 -6.75 -34.35 -14.84
C PRO A 33 -7.12 -33.67 -13.51
N ALA A 34 -8.39 -33.80 -13.10
CA ALA A 34 -8.96 -33.18 -11.90
C ALA A 34 -8.19 -33.50 -10.60
N ALA A 35 -7.41 -34.59 -10.56
CA ALA A 35 -6.58 -34.98 -9.43
C ALA A 35 -5.43 -33.98 -9.13
N ALA A 36 -4.92 -33.26 -10.12
CA ALA A 36 -3.83 -32.29 -9.94
C ALA A 36 -4.28 -30.95 -9.31
N ARG A 37 -5.59 -30.66 -9.32
CA ARG A 37 -6.15 -29.44 -8.69
C ARG A 37 -6.41 -29.61 -7.20
N CYS A 38 -6.62 -30.84 -6.71
CA CYS A 38 -6.92 -31.11 -5.31
C CYS A 38 -5.66 -30.98 -4.40
N GLY A 39 -4.46 -31.22 -4.94
CA GLY A 39 -3.20 -31.12 -4.18
C GLY A 39 -2.79 -29.69 -3.81
N ARG A 40 -3.03 -28.70 -4.70
CA ARG A 40 -2.62 -27.31 -4.45
C ARG A 40 -3.46 -26.60 -3.39
N ALA A 41 -4.76 -26.89 -3.31
CA ALA A 41 -5.62 -26.33 -2.27
C ALA A 41 -5.24 -26.84 -0.86
N ALA A 42 -4.83 -28.11 -0.76
CA ALA A 42 -4.38 -28.72 0.49
C ALA A 42 -3.01 -28.18 0.95
N GLU A 43 -2.07 -27.91 0.03
CA GLU A 43 -0.78 -27.30 0.38
C GLU A 43 -0.91 -25.83 0.82
N VAL A 44 -1.83 -25.06 0.21
CA VAL A 44 -2.13 -23.68 0.62
C VAL A 44 -2.83 -23.65 1.98
N ALA A 45 -3.70 -24.63 2.27
CA ALA A 45 -4.34 -24.77 3.59
C ALA A 45 -3.36 -25.24 4.67
N ALA A 46 -2.41 -26.12 4.36
CA ALA A 46 -1.40 -26.63 5.29
C ALA A 46 -0.31 -25.60 5.66
N ARG A 47 -0.16 -24.51 4.90
CA ARG A 47 0.72 -23.36 5.24
C ARG A 47 0.04 -22.32 6.14
N ARG A 48 -1.24 -22.51 6.50
CA ARG A 48 -1.93 -21.67 7.49
C ARG A 48 -1.71 -22.25 8.88
N ASP A 49 -0.50 -22.09 9.41
CA ASP A 49 -0.35 -22.18 10.85
C ASP A 49 -1.25 -21.11 11.49
N PRO A 50 -2.13 -21.45 12.45
CA PRO A 50 -2.94 -20.44 13.14
C PRO A 50 -1.98 -19.48 13.85
N VAL A 51 -1.86 -18.27 13.33
CA VAL A 51 -0.90 -17.24 13.77
C VAL A 51 -1.20 -16.71 15.18
N PHE A 52 -2.39 -16.98 15.73
CA PHE A 52 -2.69 -16.73 17.14
C PHE A 52 -2.21 -17.91 18.00
N ARG A 53 -0.92 -17.94 18.33
CA ARG A 53 -0.41 -18.82 19.39
C ARG A 53 0.26 -18.00 20.50
N LEU A 54 -0.52 -17.86 21.59
CA LEU A 54 -0.13 -17.79 23.01
C LEU A 54 -0.23 -16.43 23.73
N PRO A 55 -0.56 -16.42 25.04
CA PRO A 55 -0.55 -15.24 25.92
C PRO A 55 0.76 -14.43 25.92
N ALA A 56 1.88 -15.01 25.47
CA ALA A 56 3.16 -14.31 25.31
C ALA A 56 3.11 -13.19 24.25
N ASP A 57 2.14 -13.23 23.33
CA ASP A 57 1.96 -12.16 22.34
C ASP A 57 1.37 -10.88 22.95
N ALA A 58 0.69 -10.96 24.10
CA ALA A 58 0.03 -9.82 24.75
C ALA A 58 1.03 -8.74 25.23
N SER A 59 2.30 -9.10 25.40
CA SER A 59 3.40 -8.19 25.77
C SER A 59 4.20 -7.67 24.58
N ARG A 60 3.80 -7.95 23.33
CA ARG A 60 4.54 -7.46 22.17
C ARG A 60 4.37 -5.95 22.03
N ALA A 61 5.48 -5.26 21.74
CA ALA A 61 5.51 -3.80 21.59
C ALA A 61 4.65 -3.28 20.43
N ASP A 62 4.33 -4.13 19.45
CA ASP A 62 3.48 -3.78 18.30
C ASP A 62 1.99 -3.63 18.67
N LEU A 63 1.52 -4.29 19.74
CA LEU A 63 0.15 -4.12 20.24
C LEU A 63 -0.12 -2.69 20.70
N ALA A 64 0.88 -2.01 21.27
CA ALA A 64 0.73 -0.62 21.70
C ALA A 64 0.44 0.30 20.50
N LEU A 65 1.08 0.04 19.36
CA LEU A 65 0.85 0.78 18.11
C LEU A 65 -0.56 0.52 17.58
N LEU A 66 -0.99 -0.74 17.55
CA LEU A 66 -2.29 -1.15 17.00
C LEU A 66 -3.48 -0.84 17.93
N ARG A 67 -3.24 -0.54 19.21
CA ARG A 67 -4.29 -0.30 20.21
C ARG A 67 -5.14 0.93 19.88
N ILE A 68 -4.52 1.97 19.33
CA ILE A 68 -5.19 3.25 19.04
C ILE A 68 -5.57 3.32 17.55
N ALA A 69 -4.61 3.16 16.66
CA ALA A 69 -4.81 3.21 15.21
C ALA A 69 -3.67 2.46 14.49
N ALA A 70 -3.93 1.94 13.29
CA ALA A 70 -2.86 1.35 12.48
C ALA A 70 -1.93 2.43 11.89
N VAL A 71 -2.44 3.65 11.70
CA VAL A 71 -1.70 4.82 11.25
C VAL A 71 -1.06 5.55 12.44
N ASN A 72 0.27 5.53 12.48
CA ASN A 72 1.09 6.13 13.51
C ASN A 72 1.97 7.23 12.90
N MET A 73 1.94 8.43 13.46
CA MET A 73 2.69 9.59 13.00
C MET A 73 3.83 9.92 13.96
N VAL A 74 4.97 10.33 13.42
CA VAL A 74 6.17 10.71 14.18
C VAL A 74 6.73 12.00 13.59
N SER A 75 7.04 13.00 14.42
CA SER A 75 7.77 14.19 13.95
C SER A 75 9.27 13.98 13.99
N ASP A 76 9.78 13.42 15.09
CA ASP A 76 11.21 13.24 15.28
C ASP A 76 11.79 12.17 14.35
N ARG A 77 12.83 12.55 13.58
CA ARG A 77 13.47 11.65 12.62
C ARG A 77 14.18 10.49 13.31
N ALA A 78 14.82 10.70 14.45
CA ALA A 78 15.52 9.63 15.15
C ALA A 78 14.54 8.59 15.70
N LEU A 79 13.43 9.03 16.29
CA LEU A 79 12.33 8.19 16.75
C LEU A 79 11.69 7.42 15.59
N PHE A 80 11.47 8.06 14.44
CA PHE A 80 10.95 7.38 13.25
C PHE A 80 11.88 6.22 12.83
N GLN A 81 13.20 6.46 12.76
CA GLN A 81 14.16 5.39 12.44
C GLN A 81 14.23 4.31 13.53
N ALA A 82 14.15 4.68 14.80
CA ALA A 82 14.13 3.74 15.91
C ALA A 82 12.89 2.84 15.88
N ARG A 83 11.69 3.39 15.65
CA ARG A 83 10.45 2.61 15.54
C ARG A 83 10.46 1.67 14.33
N ARG A 84 11.00 2.10 13.18
CA ARG A 84 11.25 1.20 12.04
C ARG A 84 12.16 0.02 12.41
N ALA A 85 13.28 0.31 13.09
CA ALA A 85 14.21 -0.72 13.52
C ALA A 85 13.56 -1.70 14.51
N GLN A 86 12.76 -1.21 15.46
CA GLN A 86 11.98 -2.03 16.39
C GLN A 86 10.99 -2.95 15.65
N LEU A 87 10.24 -2.44 14.68
CA LEU A 87 9.30 -3.25 13.88
C LEU A 87 10.03 -4.34 13.08
N ARG A 88 11.17 -4.02 12.45
CA ARG A 88 12.00 -5.03 11.77
C ARG A 88 12.53 -6.09 12.74
N ALA A 89 12.92 -5.71 13.96
CA ALA A 89 13.34 -6.66 14.99
C ALA A 89 12.20 -7.60 15.45
N LEU A 90 10.94 -7.18 15.26
CA LEU A 90 9.74 -8.00 15.47
C LEU A 90 9.33 -8.81 14.22
N ASP A 91 10.23 -8.94 13.24
CA ASP A 91 10.01 -9.62 11.95
C ASP A 91 8.90 -8.98 11.11
N TYR A 92 8.72 -7.65 11.16
CA TYR A 92 7.87 -6.98 10.16
C TYR A 92 8.63 -6.86 8.83
N ALA A 93 7.94 -7.21 7.74
CA ALA A 93 8.37 -6.77 6.41
C ALA A 93 8.14 -5.27 6.29
N GLU A 94 9.02 -4.57 5.56
CA GLU A 94 8.97 -3.13 5.44
C GLU A 94 8.83 -2.71 3.98
N ILE A 95 7.82 -1.88 3.71
CA ILE A 95 7.72 -1.04 2.52
C ILE A 95 8.15 0.35 2.95
N PHE A 96 9.38 0.72 2.64
CA PHE A 96 9.90 2.05 2.93
C PHE A 96 9.77 2.95 1.71
N ILE A 97 9.19 4.12 1.91
CA ILE A 97 8.94 5.12 0.88
C ILE A 97 9.60 6.42 1.31
N HIS A 98 10.48 6.95 0.46
CA HIS A 98 11.04 8.29 0.63
C HIS A 98 10.39 9.22 -0.39
N PHE A 99 9.47 10.06 0.07
CA PHE A 99 8.71 10.90 -0.84
C PHE A 99 9.56 12.06 -1.37
N GLU A 100 9.86 12.01 -2.67
CA GLU A 100 10.41 13.13 -3.44
C GLU A 100 9.45 13.60 -4.55
N THR A 101 8.83 12.65 -5.26
CA THR A 101 7.92 12.89 -6.38
C THR A 101 6.78 11.88 -6.39
N LEU A 102 5.66 12.21 -7.05
CA LEU A 102 4.53 11.30 -7.19
C LEU A 102 4.88 10.03 -8.00
N ASP A 103 5.73 10.15 -9.01
CA ASP A 103 6.15 8.99 -9.82
C ASP A 103 7.12 8.08 -9.05
N GLY A 104 8.03 8.67 -8.27
CA GLY A 104 8.87 7.93 -7.33
C GLY A 104 8.02 7.18 -6.29
N PHE A 105 7.07 7.87 -5.69
CA PHE A 105 6.10 7.30 -4.75
C PHE A 105 5.33 6.12 -5.34
N ARG A 106 4.77 6.28 -6.56
CA ARG A 106 4.04 5.21 -7.26
C ARG A 106 4.92 3.99 -7.52
N ARG A 107 6.18 4.22 -7.94
CA ARG A 107 7.16 3.16 -8.19
C ARG A 107 7.50 2.41 -6.90
N GLU A 108 7.91 3.12 -5.86
CA GLU A 108 8.29 2.52 -4.56
C GLU A 108 7.12 1.75 -3.93
N LEU A 109 5.91 2.30 -3.99
CA LEU A 109 4.72 1.62 -3.49
C LEU A 109 4.38 0.37 -4.32
N SER A 110 4.53 0.44 -5.65
CA SER A 110 4.31 -0.71 -6.54
C SER A 110 5.32 -1.83 -6.28
N GLU A 111 6.60 -1.48 -6.13
CA GLU A 111 7.67 -2.42 -5.81
C GLU A 111 7.47 -3.04 -4.43
N GLY A 112 7.18 -2.21 -3.43
CA GLY A 112 6.93 -2.65 -2.06
C GLY A 112 5.71 -3.56 -1.95
N LEU A 113 4.64 -3.26 -2.68
CA LEU A 113 3.46 -4.14 -2.79
C LEU A 113 3.66 -5.30 -3.75
N LYS A 114 4.81 -5.42 -4.43
CA LYS A 114 5.05 -6.49 -5.40
C LYS A 114 3.96 -6.56 -6.47
N TRP A 115 3.61 -5.41 -7.01
CA TRP A 115 2.43 -5.20 -7.84
C TRP A 115 2.35 -6.16 -9.02
N HIS A 116 3.47 -6.37 -9.70
CA HIS A 116 3.55 -7.29 -10.83
C HIS A 116 3.27 -8.74 -10.42
N GLU A 117 3.74 -9.16 -9.24
CA GLU A 117 3.50 -10.51 -8.72
C GLU A 117 2.04 -10.69 -8.28
N GLN A 118 1.41 -9.63 -7.75
CA GLN A 118 -0.01 -9.64 -7.37
C GLN A 118 -0.94 -9.70 -8.59
N PHE A 119 -0.67 -8.86 -9.59
CA PHE A 119 -1.65 -8.55 -10.62
C PHE A 119 -1.21 -8.93 -12.04
N GLY A 120 0.07 -9.24 -12.26
CA GLY A 120 0.61 -9.68 -13.56
C GLY A 120 0.76 -8.58 -14.62
N TYR A 121 0.56 -7.31 -14.27
CA TYR A 121 0.64 -6.19 -15.22
C TYR A 121 1.52 -5.03 -14.71
N ALA A 122 1.47 -3.91 -15.43
CA ALA A 122 2.23 -2.69 -15.16
C ALA A 122 2.10 -2.17 -13.71
N PRO A 123 3.07 -1.38 -13.23
CA PRO A 123 3.02 -0.75 -11.91
C PRO A 123 1.74 0.06 -11.68
N TRP A 124 1.41 0.27 -10.40
CA TRP A 124 0.27 1.07 -10.00
C TRP A 124 0.38 2.51 -10.50
N THR A 125 -0.68 3.00 -11.16
CA THR A 125 -0.69 4.31 -11.83
C THR A 125 -1.35 5.43 -11.01
N GLY A 126 -1.81 5.14 -9.79
CA GLY A 126 -2.51 6.11 -8.93
C GLY A 126 -3.99 5.84 -8.71
N ASN A 127 -4.57 4.80 -9.31
CA ASN A 127 -5.96 4.42 -9.05
C ASN A 127 -6.13 3.92 -7.60
N LEU A 128 -6.86 4.67 -6.78
CA LEU A 128 -7.01 4.38 -5.35
C LEU A 128 -7.81 3.10 -5.07
N ASP A 129 -8.73 2.70 -5.95
CA ASP A 129 -9.47 1.44 -5.82
C ASP A 129 -8.53 0.25 -6.05
N ALA A 130 -7.70 0.32 -7.08
CA ALA A 130 -6.67 -0.69 -7.33
C ALA A 130 -5.67 -0.76 -6.17
N LEU A 131 -5.31 0.39 -5.58
CA LEU A 131 -4.43 0.43 -4.41
C LEU A 131 -5.06 -0.28 -3.22
N ASN A 132 -6.34 -0.08 -2.98
CA ASN A 132 -7.08 -0.77 -1.94
C ASN A 132 -7.07 -2.29 -2.14
N ASP A 133 -7.21 -2.76 -3.38
CA ASP A 133 -7.06 -4.18 -3.71
C ASP A 133 -5.63 -4.68 -3.44
N GLY A 134 -4.61 -3.89 -3.78
CA GLY A 134 -3.20 -4.25 -3.53
C GLY A 134 -2.84 -4.40 -2.05
N PHE A 135 -3.56 -3.72 -1.15
CA PHE A 135 -3.42 -3.88 0.29
C PHE A 135 -4.31 -4.97 0.90
N ARG A 136 -5.24 -5.57 0.13
CA ARG A 136 -6.16 -6.58 0.64
C ARG A 136 -5.48 -7.92 0.95
N ASP A 137 -4.50 -8.34 0.15
CA ASP A 137 -3.71 -9.56 0.37
C ASP A 137 -2.28 -9.46 -0.20
N PRO A 138 -1.47 -8.48 0.26
CA PRO A 138 -0.15 -8.28 -0.29
C PRO A 138 0.78 -9.48 0.01
N PRO A 139 1.56 -9.97 -0.97
CA PRO A 139 2.55 -11.02 -0.77
C PRO A 139 3.79 -10.51 -0.02
N SER A 140 3.80 -9.23 0.35
CA SER A 140 4.88 -8.56 1.05
C SER A 140 4.84 -8.78 2.56
N PHE A 141 3.82 -9.43 3.12
CA PHE A 141 3.83 -9.80 4.54
C PHE A 141 5.04 -10.69 4.87
N SER A 142 5.63 -10.46 6.04
CA SER A 142 6.66 -11.34 6.57
C SER A 142 6.12 -12.71 6.95
N ARG A 143 7.01 -13.61 7.37
CA ARG A 143 6.63 -14.93 7.88
C ARG A 143 5.80 -14.84 9.15
N SER A 144 6.05 -13.86 10.01
CA SER A 144 5.23 -13.57 11.19
C SER A 144 3.91 -12.84 10.87
N GLY A 145 3.62 -12.56 9.59
CA GLY A 145 2.41 -11.85 9.17
C GLY A 145 2.43 -10.35 9.49
N GLY A 146 3.61 -9.76 9.73
CA GLY A 146 3.80 -8.33 9.95
C GLY A 146 4.19 -7.59 8.67
N LEU A 147 3.55 -6.45 8.41
CA LEU A 147 3.90 -5.51 7.35
C LEU A 147 3.82 -4.08 7.87
N VAL A 148 4.87 -3.31 7.67
CA VAL A 148 4.89 -1.87 7.93
C VAL A 148 5.08 -1.11 6.62
N VAL A 149 4.25 -0.09 6.41
CA VAL A 149 4.44 0.93 5.38
C VAL A 149 5.02 2.16 6.06
N ALA A 150 6.31 2.39 5.85
CA ALA A 150 7.05 3.50 6.43
C ALA A 150 7.20 4.63 5.40
N ILE A 151 6.62 5.79 5.65
CA ILE A 151 6.65 6.94 4.72
C ILE A 151 7.46 8.08 5.34
N ASP A 152 8.58 8.42 4.74
CA ASP A 152 9.34 9.64 5.03
C ASP A 152 8.94 10.74 4.04
N GLY A 153 8.78 11.98 4.52
CA GLY A 153 8.35 13.12 3.70
C GLY A 153 6.84 13.20 3.48
N PHE A 154 6.02 12.79 4.46
CA PHE A 154 4.56 12.80 4.32
C PHE A 154 3.97 14.18 4.04
N ASP A 155 4.59 15.25 4.57
CA ASP A 155 4.16 16.63 4.33
C ASP A 155 4.25 17.02 2.85
N ALA A 156 5.32 16.60 2.17
CA ALA A 156 5.48 16.83 0.73
C ALA A 156 4.48 16.00 -0.09
N LEU A 157 4.18 14.77 0.34
CA LEU A 157 3.13 13.96 -0.28
C LEU A 157 1.74 14.62 -0.13
N MET A 158 1.45 15.17 1.04
CA MET A 158 0.23 15.93 1.31
C MET A 158 0.13 17.19 0.43
N ALA A 159 1.24 17.91 0.24
CA ALA A 159 1.30 19.08 -0.63
C ALA A 159 1.12 18.72 -2.12
N ALA A 160 1.71 17.62 -2.57
CA ALA A 160 1.59 17.15 -3.96
C ALA A 160 0.21 16.57 -4.27
N GLY A 161 -0.47 15.97 -3.30
CA GLY A 161 -1.75 15.31 -3.51
C GLY A 161 -2.47 14.96 -2.22
N ARG A 162 -3.07 15.96 -1.56
CA ARG A 162 -3.81 15.80 -0.29
C ARG A 162 -4.82 14.64 -0.32
N ARG A 163 -5.60 14.50 -1.39
CA ARG A 163 -6.57 13.41 -1.53
C ARG A 163 -5.88 12.05 -1.54
N THR A 164 -4.84 11.89 -2.35
CA THR A 164 -4.06 10.64 -2.47
C THR A 164 -3.44 10.26 -1.13
N ALA A 165 -2.78 11.22 -0.47
CA ALA A 165 -2.13 11.03 0.82
C ALA A 165 -3.13 10.61 1.92
N THR A 166 -4.30 11.27 1.97
CA THR A 166 -5.33 10.98 2.96
C THR A 166 -5.97 9.61 2.70
N VAL A 167 -6.35 9.31 1.45
CA VAL A 167 -6.99 8.05 1.09
C VAL A 167 -6.02 6.87 1.23
N LEU A 168 -4.72 7.05 0.98
CA LEU A 168 -3.71 6.03 1.25
C LEU A 168 -3.74 5.58 2.73
N LEU A 169 -3.69 6.53 3.66
CA LEU A 169 -3.71 6.22 5.09
C LEU A 169 -5.05 5.62 5.53
N ASP A 170 -6.16 6.07 4.93
CA ASP A 170 -7.49 5.50 5.17
C ASP A 170 -7.60 4.05 4.68
N ILE A 171 -7.06 3.74 3.49
CA ILE A 171 -6.96 2.38 2.96
C ILE A 171 -6.14 1.51 3.91
N ILE A 172 -4.96 1.97 4.34
CA ILE A 172 -4.10 1.20 5.26
C ILE A 172 -4.81 0.94 6.59
N GLU A 173 -5.49 1.93 7.16
CA GLU A 173 -6.28 1.78 8.39
C GLU A 173 -7.40 0.75 8.22
N CYS A 174 -8.15 0.82 7.12
CA CYS A 174 -9.20 -0.13 6.81
C CYS A 174 -8.68 -1.55 6.62
N GLN A 175 -7.63 -1.72 5.81
CA GLN A 175 -7.05 -3.03 5.55
C GLN A 175 -6.34 -3.61 6.78
N SER A 176 -5.77 -2.77 7.64
CA SER A 176 -5.19 -3.25 8.91
C SER A 176 -6.22 -3.96 9.79
N ARG A 177 -7.43 -3.39 9.93
CA ARG A 177 -8.52 -4.05 10.65
C ARG A 177 -8.92 -5.39 10.03
N ASN A 178 -8.96 -5.46 8.70
CA ASN A 178 -9.24 -6.72 7.99
C ASN A 178 -8.14 -7.76 8.24
N HIS A 179 -6.88 -7.36 8.17
CA HIS A 179 -5.72 -8.24 8.39
C HIS A 179 -5.69 -8.82 9.80
N LEU A 180 -6.10 -8.05 10.82
CA LEU A 180 -6.19 -8.53 12.20
C LEU A 180 -7.13 -9.74 12.35
N LEU A 181 -8.20 -9.82 11.55
CA LEU A 181 -9.12 -10.97 11.55
C LEU A 181 -8.44 -12.27 11.09
N TYR A 182 -7.34 -12.16 10.35
CA TYR A 182 -6.54 -13.29 9.86
C TYR A 182 -5.22 -13.47 10.62
N GLY A 183 -5.05 -12.80 11.76
CA GLY A 183 -3.82 -12.83 12.55
C GLY A 183 -2.64 -12.11 11.88
N ARG A 184 -2.88 -11.27 10.88
CA ARG A 184 -1.87 -10.43 10.23
C ARG A 184 -1.91 -9.01 10.77
N ARG A 185 -0.80 -8.29 10.67
CA ARG A 185 -0.64 -6.94 11.23
C ARG A 185 -0.08 -6.00 10.19
N LEU A 186 -0.88 -5.03 9.77
CA LEU A 186 -0.49 -3.96 8.88
C LEU A 186 -0.41 -2.65 9.67
N ILE A 187 0.75 -1.98 9.64
CA ILE A 187 0.97 -0.69 10.31
C ILE A 187 1.41 0.34 9.27
N ALA A 188 0.88 1.55 9.35
CA ALA A 188 1.46 2.72 8.71
C ALA A 188 2.28 3.49 9.73
N LEU A 189 3.54 3.78 9.40
CA LEU A 189 4.41 4.66 10.19
C LEU A 189 4.80 5.83 9.29
N THR A 190 4.35 7.05 9.59
CA THR A 190 4.63 8.21 8.75
C THR A 190 5.41 9.26 9.51
N ARG A 191 6.40 9.87 8.84
CA ARG A 191 7.10 11.04 9.36
C ARG A 191 6.47 12.31 8.82
N SER A 192 6.05 13.19 9.73
CA SER A 192 5.47 14.50 9.41
C SER A 192 5.83 15.52 10.49
N ASP A 193 6.26 16.69 10.06
CA ASP A 193 6.55 17.83 10.93
C ASP A 193 5.28 18.70 11.12
N ALA A 194 4.23 18.50 10.31
CA ALA A 194 3.00 19.27 10.28
C ALA A 194 1.91 18.74 11.25
N ARG A 195 2.17 18.76 12.57
CA ARG A 195 1.22 18.24 13.56
C ARG A 195 -0.15 18.90 13.55
N GLN A 196 -0.20 20.24 13.63
CA GLN A 196 -1.48 20.96 13.69
C GLN A 196 -2.31 20.82 12.40
N PRO A 197 -1.74 20.97 11.18
CA PRO A 197 -2.50 20.79 9.95
C PRO A 197 -3.07 19.38 9.72
N LEU A 198 -2.59 18.36 10.45
CA LEU A 198 -3.07 16.99 10.33
C LEU A 198 -4.03 16.59 11.46
N ALA A 199 -4.17 17.41 12.51
CA ALA A 199 -4.95 17.08 13.70
C ALA A 199 -6.46 16.89 13.40
N HIS A 200 -6.99 17.54 12.36
CA HIS A 200 -8.39 17.41 11.93
C HIS A 200 -8.61 16.30 10.88
N LEU A 201 -7.56 15.64 10.42
CA LEU A 201 -7.72 14.52 9.50
C LEU A 201 -8.20 13.29 10.27
N ALA A 202 -9.15 12.58 9.69
CA ALA A 202 -9.61 11.30 10.19
C ALA A 202 -9.21 10.20 9.20
N PHE A 203 -8.46 9.23 9.68
CA PHE A 203 -8.10 8.00 8.96
C PHE A 203 -8.92 6.86 9.56
N GLY A 204 -9.73 6.20 8.76
CA GLY A 204 -10.64 5.14 9.20
C GLY A 204 -11.60 5.56 10.31
N GLY A 205 -11.95 6.85 10.37
CA GLY A 205 -12.82 7.45 11.40
C GLY A 205 -12.11 7.88 12.69
N ARG A 206 -10.78 7.82 12.76
CA ARG A 206 -9.97 8.21 13.94
C ARG A 206 -8.93 9.26 13.57
N GLY A 207 -8.58 10.12 14.53
CA GLY A 207 -7.46 11.05 14.36
C GLY A 207 -6.12 10.30 14.28
N PRO A 208 -5.07 10.92 13.71
CA PRO A 208 -3.73 10.33 13.70
C PRO A 208 -3.22 10.04 15.12
N ASN A 209 -2.62 8.86 15.31
CA ASN A 209 -1.92 8.55 16.55
C ASN A 209 -0.49 9.11 16.48
N TRP A 210 -0.21 10.17 17.24
CA TRP A 210 1.12 10.75 17.33
C TRP A 210 1.96 10.00 18.36
N LEU A 211 3.09 9.45 17.94
CA LEU A 211 4.05 8.80 18.83
C LEU A 211 5.05 9.84 19.34
N GLU A 212 5.29 9.82 20.64
CA GLU A 212 6.32 10.61 21.31
C GLU A 212 7.48 9.70 21.73
N ALA A 213 8.61 10.31 22.09
CA ALA A 213 9.66 9.61 22.82
C ALA A 213 9.15 9.37 24.26
N ASP A 214 9.31 8.13 24.73
CA ASP A 214 8.97 7.73 26.10
C ASP A 214 9.92 8.35 27.14
#